data_AF-A0A6B2G0B7-F1
#
_entry.id   AF-A0A6B2G0B7-F1
#
_cell.length_a   1.000
_cell.length_b   1.000
_cell.length_c   1.000
_cell.angle_alpha   90.00
_cell.angle_beta   90.00
_cell.angle_gamma   90.00
#
_symmetry.space_group_name_H-M   'P 1'
#
loop_
_entity.id
_entity.type
_entity.pdbx_description
1 polymer ?
#
loop_
_entity_poly.entity_id
_entity_poly.type
_entity_poly.pdbx_seq_one_letter_code
_entity_poly.pdbx_strand_id
1 'polypeptide(L)'
;WSDKLKKLNIEKDDMIITDPIEIASFKNIRFLVKMCFQIDKDTCLINILKENSLATLIHVESALHADRLTQVLSHSGIQAIKVNEFQSPAELSDIKNIWAKSPRSIFIVSENVISRLNITDAQCIINYEFPLSRSSFRRRVNCLVSNILRDTNPVCNLLICEEDVKYLHSLINLFQTMSGTKEFVDSDVLNRSLLERDNIYDECCTVIKLFGFCPLFYSCMSCHTLNFESSDWPSSGLLKLKVINVQSATQLWCRVISHNDHHSTTKCNDNFTILSTDFQFSMIKSQPISTVTITDKFIANKVTVGYRDYEGIFHRAYILSVLDYDPRIPRPNNFLLFCIDLGCEVHSEHDSLYEIPEQFTKIPPLVAEIIFVGVKPKHKESSWFPDSTSQVFEAINNCILEANILASNKNTVWVDQIIAYDSLPGIDERCVTFNLKKFLLENEYASLNDQHKRQFVTRRPIVNQKPLHYDKFQILDLNVTYDVIVSNFDEFGVIYVTLRDSDEKMIPLNEAIESSILLSKPYIPDDHFDRVCLVCFSSKWYRGLVIGKVDSEFSVFLLDIGQTILASLDSLLEISHSLSNFIPYQAIQC
;
A
#
# COMPACT_ATOMS: atom_id res chain seq x y z
N TRP A 1 0.04 -19.76 -29.68
CA TRP A 1 -1.43 -19.69 -29.58
C TRP A 1 -1.98 -20.34 -30.84
N SER A 2 -2.72 -21.44 -30.73
CA SER A 2 -2.97 -22.36 -31.86
C SER A 2 -4.33 -22.14 -32.53
N ASP A 3 -4.44 -22.59 -33.79
CA ASP A 3 -5.64 -22.53 -34.64
C ASP A 3 -6.89 -23.22 -34.06
N LYS A 4 -6.79 -23.86 -32.88
CA LYS A 4 -7.93 -24.38 -32.12
C LYS A 4 -8.85 -23.28 -31.59
N LEU A 5 -8.32 -22.12 -31.19
CA LEU A 5 -9.13 -20.99 -30.70
C LEU A 5 -9.98 -20.36 -31.82
N LYS A 6 -9.47 -20.34 -33.06
CA LYS A 6 -10.18 -19.82 -34.24
C LYS A 6 -11.42 -20.64 -34.63
N LYS A 7 -11.53 -21.88 -34.14
CA LYS A 7 -12.66 -22.80 -34.42
C LYS A 7 -13.73 -22.80 -33.34
N LEU A 8 -13.54 -22.06 -32.24
CA LEU A 8 -14.60 -21.89 -31.25
C LEU A 8 -15.60 -20.89 -31.83
N ASN A 9 -16.75 -21.39 -32.28
CA ASN A 9 -17.93 -20.58 -32.55
C ASN A 9 -18.41 -20.05 -31.20
N ILE A 10 -17.92 -18.88 -30.81
CA ILE A 10 -18.33 -18.16 -29.58
C ILE A 10 -19.72 -17.60 -29.86
N GLU A 11 -20.76 -18.41 -29.71
CA GLU A 11 -22.17 -18.00 -29.91
C GLU A 11 -22.88 -17.64 -28.60
N LYS A 12 -22.15 -17.46 -27.49
CA LYS A 12 -22.62 -16.87 -26.22
C LYS A 12 -21.46 -16.17 -25.48
N ASP A 13 -21.78 -15.35 -24.47
CA ASP A 13 -20.83 -14.73 -23.54
C ASP A 13 -20.00 -15.79 -22.77
N ASP A 14 -19.06 -16.43 -23.45
CA ASP A 14 -18.19 -17.45 -22.88
C ASP A 14 -16.97 -16.78 -22.22
N MET A 15 -16.83 -16.95 -20.90
CA MET A 15 -15.68 -16.46 -20.15
C MET A 15 -14.50 -17.45 -20.27
N ILE A 16 -13.38 -16.99 -20.85
CA ILE A 16 -12.16 -17.79 -21.01
C ILE A 16 -11.19 -17.46 -19.86
N ILE A 17 -10.96 -18.42 -18.96
CA ILE A 17 -9.94 -18.32 -17.90
C ILE A 17 -8.67 -19.06 -18.33
N THR A 18 -7.53 -18.37 -18.33
CA THR A 18 -6.23 -18.96 -18.76
C THR A 18 -5.19 -19.02 -17.65
N ASP A 19 -5.40 -18.30 -16.55
CA ASP A 19 -4.45 -18.26 -15.45
C ASP A 19 -4.64 -19.46 -14.51
N PRO A 20 -3.60 -20.27 -14.22
CA PRO A 20 -3.71 -21.43 -13.36
C PRO A 20 -4.25 -21.14 -11.95
N ILE A 21 -3.95 -19.98 -11.37
CA ILE A 21 -4.45 -19.58 -10.05
C ILE A 21 -5.95 -19.31 -10.13
N GLU A 22 -6.39 -18.59 -11.17
CA GLU A 22 -7.81 -18.28 -11.36
C GLU A 22 -8.62 -19.54 -11.69
N ILE A 23 -8.07 -20.45 -12.51
CA ILE A 23 -8.67 -21.76 -12.78
C ILE A 23 -8.81 -22.54 -11.46
N ALA A 24 -7.78 -22.52 -10.62
CA ALA A 24 -7.78 -23.19 -9.33
C ALA A 24 -8.82 -22.63 -8.33
N SER A 25 -8.95 -21.29 -8.29
CA SER A 25 -9.98 -20.61 -7.48
C SER A 25 -11.37 -20.94 -8.01
N PHE A 26 -11.60 -20.82 -9.32
CA PHE A 26 -12.90 -21.12 -9.95
C PHE A 26 -13.34 -22.58 -9.75
N LYS A 27 -12.38 -23.52 -9.79
CA LYS A 27 -12.62 -24.95 -9.54
C LYS A 27 -12.66 -25.34 -8.06
N ASN A 28 -12.57 -24.37 -7.14
CA ASN A 28 -12.63 -24.57 -5.68
C ASN A 28 -11.63 -25.61 -5.16
N ILE A 29 -10.38 -25.56 -5.65
CA ILE A 29 -9.32 -26.40 -5.11
C ILE A 29 -9.13 -26.15 -3.63
N ARG A 30 -8.79 -27.21 -2.90
CA ARG A 30 -8.49 -27.12 -1.47
C ARG A 30 -7.09 -26.54 -1.25
N PHE A 31 -7.04 -25.27 -0.90
CA PHE A 31 -5.84 -24.61 -0.39
C PHE A 31 -5.78 -24.78 1.12
N LEU A 32 -4.71 -25.42 1.61
CA LEU A 32 -4.47 -25.67 3.01
C LEU A 32 -3.30 -24.83 3.46
N VAL A 33 -3.58 -23.78 4.21
CA VAL A 33 -2.54 -22.95 4.81
C VAL A 33 -2.29 -23.43 6.24
N LYS A 34 -1.03 -23.70 6.56
CA LYS A 34 -0.58 -24.12 7.88
C LYS A 34 0.49 -23.15 8.38
N MET A 35 0.15 -22.40 9.42
CA MET A 35 1.09 -21.57 10.16
C MET A 35 1.93 -22.46 11.08
N CYS A 36 3.24 -22.30 11.07
CA CYS A 36 4.16 -23.04 11.96
C CYS A 36 5.38 -22.20 12.28
N PHE A 37 6.07 -22.48 13.39
CA PHE A 37 7.36 -21.87 13.65
C PHE A 37 8.43 -22.41 12.71
N GLN A 38 9.43 -21.59 12.38
CA GLN A 38 10.52 -22.00 11.48
C GLN A 38 11.23 -23.27 12.00
N ILE A 39 11.39 -23.41 13.32
CA ILE A 39 12.00 -24.59 13.95
C ILE A 39 11.18 -25.87 13.77
N ASP A 40 9.85 -25.76 13.62
CA ASP A 40 8.92 -26.89 13.50
C ASP A 40 8.55 -27.21 12.04
N LYS A 41 9.07 -26.44 11.09
CA LYS A 41 8.68 -26.49 9.68
C LYS A 41 8.95 -27.85 9.04
N ASP A 42 10.11 -28.43 9.31
CA ASP A 42 10.49 -29.77 8.84
C ASP A 42 9.56 -30.85 9.41
N THR A 43 9.24 -30.78 10.70
CA THR A 43 8.29 -31.70 11.36
C THR A 43 6.89 -31.56 10.78
N CYS A 44 6.44 -30.34 10.49
CA CYS A 44 5.16 -30.09 9.85
C CYS A 44 5.08 -30.73 8.46
N LEU A 45 6.12 -30.58 7.65
CA LEU A 45 6.21 -31.23 6.33
C LEU A 45 6.15 -32.75 6.47
N ILE A 46 6.93 -33.34 7.36
CA ILE A 46 6.97 -34.79 7.57
C ILE A 46 5.59 -35.33 7.96
N ASN A 47 4.85 -34.64 8.82
CA ASN A 47 3.50 -35.04 9.20
C ASN A 47 2.53 -35.01 8.01
N ILE A 48 2.57 -33.95 7.19
CA ILE A 48 1.76 -33.86 5.97
C ILE A 48 2.06 -35.02 5.01
N LEU A 49 3.33 -35.36 4.82
CA LEU A 49 3.75 -36.45 3.94
C LEU A 49 3.40 -37.84 4.49
N LYS A 50 3.36 -38.03 5.81
CA LYS A 50 2.94 -39.30 6.43
C LYS A 50 1.43 -39.52 6.34
N GLU A 51 0.66 -38.45 6.41
CA GLU A 51 -0.80 -38.48 6.31
C GLU A 51 -1.29 -38.60 4.85
N ASN A 52 -0.41 -38.33 3.87
CA ASN A 52 -0.77 -38.22 2.48
C ASN A 52 0.03 -39.19 1.59
N SER A 53 -0.67 -39.96 0.75
CA SER A 53 -0.03 -40.91 -0.19
C SER A 53 -0.14 -40.49 -1.67
N LEU A 54 -0.36 -39.20 -1.94
CA LEU A 54 -0.50 -38.61 -3.28
C LEU A 54 0.85 -38.36 -3.95
N ALA A 55 0.86 -38.35 -5.29
CA ALA A 55 2.00 -37.86 -6.07
C ALA A 55 2.24 -36.37 -5.77
N THR A 56 3.36 -36.08 -5.10
CA THR A 56 3.59 -34.80 -4.41
C THR A 56 4.82 -34.07 -4.94
N LEU A 57 4.67 -32.78 -5.22
CA LEU A 57 5.80 -31.87 -5.46
C LEU A 57 5.98 -30.94 -4.26
N ILE A 58 7.20 -30.89 -3.73
CA ILE A 58 7.60 -30.00 -2.64
C ILE A 58 8.44 -28.88 -3.26
N HIS A 59 7.97 -27.64 -3.17
CA HIS A 59 8.63 -26.49 -3.76
C HIS A 59 9.57 -25.81 -2.77
N VAL A 60 10.81 -25.58 -3.22
CA VAL A 60 11.87 -24.86 -2.50
C VAL A 60 12.51 -23.80 -3.42
N GLU A 61 13.24 -22.86 -2.85
CA GLU A 61 13.77 -21.66 -3.49
C GLU A 61 15.04 -21.96 -4.28
N SER A 62 15.84 -22.93 -3.82
CA SER A 62 17.16 -23.19 -4.38
C SER A 62 17.55 -24.67 -4.36
N ALA A 63 18.53 -25.03 -5.17
CA ALA A 63 19.14 -26.36 -5.16
C ALA A 63 19.73 -26.74 -3.80
N LEU A 64 20.28 -25.78 -3.05
CA LEU A 64 20.86 -26.01 -1.72
C LEU A 64 19.78 -26.41 -0.71
N HIS A 65 18.64 -25.73 -0.73
CA HIS A 65 17.49 -26.08 0.10
C HIS A 65 16.91 -27.45 -0.27
N ALA A 66 16.89 -27.78 -1.58
CA ALA A 66 16.49 -29.10 -2.03
C ALA A 66 17.40 -30.21 -1.47
N ASP A 67 18.72 -29.99 -1.44
CA ASP A 67 19.69 -30.95 -0.90
C ASP A 67 19.52 -31.14 0.61
N ARG A 68 19.40 -30.05 1.38
CA ARG A 68 19.14 -30.10 2.83
C ARG A 68 17.87 -30.88 3.13
N LEU A 69 16.77 -30.54 2.45
CA LEU A 69 15.47 -31.13 2.72
C LEU A 69 15.43 -32.62 2.33
N THR A 70 16.12 -33.01 1.26
CA THR A 70 16.26 -34.42 0.88
C THR A 70 16.93 -35.24 1.98
N GLN A 71 17.96 -34.68 2.64
CA GLN A 71 18.60 -35.34 3.79
C GLN A 71 17.64 -35.43 4.98
N VAL A 72 16.91 -34.36 5.31
CA VAL A 72 15.95 -34.38 6.43
C VAL A 72 14.87 -35.44 6.24
N LEU A 73 14.31 -35.54 5.01
CA LEU A 73 13.31 -36.55 4.69
C LEU A 73 13.86 -37.97 4.73
N SER A 74 15.10 -38.19 4.26
CA SER A 74 15.70 -39.53 4.26
C SER A 74 15.96 -40.05 5.68
N HIS A 75 16.42 -39.19 6.61
CA HIS A 75 16.55 -39.54 8.03
C HIS A 75 15.20 -39.86 8.69
N SER A 76 14.11 -39.34 8.14
CA SER A 76 12.74 -39.59 8.61
C SER A 76 12.06 -40.78 7.92
N GLY A 77 12.80 -41.52 7.08
CA GLY A 77 12.32 -42.70 6.35
C GLY A 77 11.49 -42.38 5.09
N ILE A 78 11.53 -41.15 4.60
CA ILE A 78 10.78 -40.71 3.41
C ILE A 78 11.75 -40.61 2.23
N GLN A 79 11.49 -41.38 1.17
CA GLN A 79 12.26 -41.30 -0.07
C GLN A 79 11.71 -40.20 -0.97
N ALA A 80 12.52 -39.18 -1.22
CA ALA A 80 12.21 -38.09 -2.13
C ALA A 80 13.29 -37.94 -3.20
N ILE A 81 12.88 -37.56 -4.41
CA ILE A 81 13.79 -37.29 -5.53
C ILE A 81 14.02 -35.79 -5.64
N LYS A 82 15.27 -35.34 -5.56
CA LYS A 82 15.62 -33.94 -5.77
C LYS A 82 15.63 -33.58 -7.26
N VAL A 83 15.10 -32.41 -7.58
CA VAL A 83 15.05 -31.84 -8.92
C VAL A 83 15.43 -30.36 -8.85
N ASN A 84 16.47 -29.95 -9.57
CA ASN A 84 16.98 -28.59 -9.52
C ASN A 84 17.51 -28.09 -10.87
N GLU A 85 17.88 -26.81 -10.92
CA GLU A 85 18.28 -26.09 -12.13
C GLU A 85 19.55 -26.64 -12.81
N PHE A 86 20.39 -27.37 -12.08
CA PHE A 86 21.66 -27.91 -12.57
C PHE A 86 21.51 -29.21 -13.36
N GLN A 87 20.33 -29.83 -13.31
CA GLN A 87 20.07 -31.04 -14.09
C GLN A 87 20.01 -30.73 -15.59
N SER A 88 20.64 -31.59 -16.37
CA SER A 88 20.65 -31.55 -17.84
C SER A 88 19.26 -31.90 -18.42
N PRO A 89 18.97 -31.54 -19.67
CA PRO A 89 17.72 -31.93 -20.32
C PRO A 89 17.48 -33.44 -20.37
N ALA A 90 18.53 -34.26 -20.48
CA ALA A 90 18.43 -35.71 -20.47
C ALA A 90 18.00 -36.24 -19.10
N GLU A 91 18.66 -35.77 -18.03
CA GLU A 91 18.31 -36.13 -16.65
C GLU A 91 16.87 -35.71 -16.32
N LEU A 92 16.44 -34.51 -16.74
CA LEU A 92 15.05 -34.08 -16.55
C LEU A 92 14.05 -34.97 -17.30
N SER A 93 14.41 -35.49 -18.47
CA SER A 93 13.58 -36.45 -19.22
C SER A 93 13.45 -37.77 -18.45
N ASP A 94 14.54 -38.28 -17.89
CA ASP A 94 14.53 -39.50 -17.07
C ASP A 94 13.72 -39.32 -15.79
N ILE A 95 13.85 -38.17 -15.13
CA ILE A 95 13.06 -37.81 -13.95
C ILE A 95 11.56 -37.77 -14.26
N LYS A 96 11.15 -37.20 -15.41
CA LYS A 96 9.75 -37.24 -15.86
C LYS A 96 9.26 -38.67 -16.11
N ASN A 97 10.11 -39.53 -16.67
CA ASN A 97 9.78 -40.95 -16.84
C ASN A 97 9.59 -41.66 -15.49
N ILE A 98 10.36 -41.30 -14.47
CA ILE A 98 10.21 -41.82 -13.11
C ILE A 98 8.87 -41.36 -12.51
N TRP A 99 8.53 -40.07 -12.64
CA TRP A 99 7.27 -39.51 -12.18
C TRP A 99 6.07 -40.26 -12.78
N ALA A 100 6.05 -40.43 -14.10
CA ALA A 100 4.96 -41.10 -14.81
C ALA A 100 4.76 -42.57 -14.39
N LYS A 101 5.81 -43.24 -13.92
CA LYS A 101 5.77 -44.65 -13.49
C LYS A 101 5.48 -44.82 -12.00
N SER A 102 5.61 -43.77 -11.20
CA SER A 102 5.57 -43.83 -9.74
C SER A 102 4.40 -43.02 -9.18
N PRO A 103 3.20 -43.61 -9.03
CA PRO A 103 1.97 -42.89 -8.67
C PRO A 103 1.97 -42.29 -7.25
N ARG A 104 3.01 -42.56 -6.44
CA ARG A 104 3.19 -42.01 -5.09
C ARG A 104 4.57 -41.37 -4.91
N SER A 105 5.14 -40.87 -6.00
CA SER A 105 6.46 -40.24 -5.97
C SER A 105 6.42 -38.88 -5.26
N ILE A 106 7.48 -38.58 -4.51
CA ILE A 106 7.68 -37.30 -3.82
C ILE A 106 8.90 -36.65 -4.44
N PHE A 107 8.73 -35.50 -5.08
CA PHE A 107 9.85 -34.75 -5.66
C PHE A 107 10.05 -33.45 -4.88
N ILE A 108 11.30 -33.11 -4.59
CA ILE A 108 11.68 -31.79 -4.06
C ILE A 108 12.21 -30.97 -5.23
N VAL A 109 11.56 -29.86 -5.55
CA VAL A 109 11.75 -29.11 -6.79
C VAL A 109 12.15 -27.68 -6.49
N SER A 110 13.33 -27.25 -6.96
CA SER A 110 13.75 -25.85 -6.86
C SER A 110 12.96 -24.94 -7.81
N GLU A 111 12.79 -23.67 -7.45
CA GLU A 111 11.97 -22.71 -8.21
C GLU A 111 12.38 -22.58 -9.69
N ASN A 112 13.69 -22.62 -9.95
CA ASN A 112 14.26 -22.35 -11.28
C ASN A 112 14.10 -23.51 -12.28
N VAL A 113 13.74 -24.71 -11.83
CA VAL A 113 13.56 -25.88 -12.71
C VAL A 113 12.10 -26.14 -13.09
N ILE A 114 11.13 -25.56 -12.38
CA ILE A 114 9.68 -25.86 -12.51
C ILE A 114 9.23 -25.83 -13.98
N SER A 115 9.52 -24.75 -14.70
CA SER A 115 9.09 -24.59 -16.11
C SER A 115 9.73 -25.62 -17.05
N ARG A 116 10.97 -26.05 -16.78
CA ARG A 116 11.69 -27.07 -17.59
C ARG A 116 11.18 -28.48 -17.27
N LEU A 117 10.84 -28.73 -16.00
CA LEU A 117 10.27 -29.98 -15.53
C LEU A 117 8.87 -30.22 -16.11
N ASN A 118 8.05 -29.18 -16.28
CA ASN A 118 6.76 -29.23 -16.98
C ASN A 118 5.83 -30.38 -16.55
N ILE A 119 5.85 -30.74 -15.25
CA ILE A 119 4.85 -31.61 -14.65
C ILE A 119 3.59 -30.77 -14.42
N THR A 120 2.43 -31.33 -14.76
CA THR A 120 1.13 -30.64 -14.68
C THR A 120 0.04 -31.48 -14.00
N ASP A 121 0.35 -32.73 -13.66
CA ASP A 121 -0.57 -33.73 -13.11
C ASP A 121 -0.19 -34.15 -11.69
N ALA A 122 0.43 -33.24 -10.92
CA ALA A 122 0.62 -33.43 -9.49
C ALA A 122 -0.74 -33.49 -8.78
N GLN A 123 -0.85 -34.38 -7.80
CA GLN A 123 -2.04 -34.52 -6.97
C GLN A 123 -1.95 -33.65 -5.72
N CYS A 124 -0.73 -33.40 -5.25
CA CYS A 124 -0.43 -32.52 -4.14
C CYS A 124 0.76 -31.63 -4.51
N ILE A 125 0.65 -30.33 -4.21
CA ILE A 125 1.82 -29.46 -4.08
C ILE A 125 1.96 -29.03 -2.63
N ILE A 126 3.21 -28.96 -2.16
CA ILE A 126 3.56 -28.41 -0.86
C ILE A 126 4.52 -27.26 -1.13
N ASN A 127 4.04 -26.04 -0.92
CA ASN A 127 4.87 -24.85 -0.90
C ASN A 127 5.58 -24.85 0.46
N TYR A 128 6.74 -25.52 0.52
CA TYR A 128 7.54 -25.57 1.74
C TYR A 128 8.10 -24.18 2.03
N GLU A 129 8.63 -23.50 1.03
CA GLU A 129 9.00 -22.08 1.15
C GLU A 129 7.93 -21.17 0.54
N PHE A 130 7.76 -19.99 1.13
CA PHE A 130 6.73 -19.05 0.72
C PHE A 130 6.99 -18.54 -0.71
N PRO A 131 5.99 -18.53 -1.58
CA PRO A 131 6.13 -17.96 -2.92
C PRO A 131 6.16 -16.44 -2.87
N LEU A 132 7.32 -15.83 -3.14
CA LEU A 132 7.54 -14.38 -3.00
C LEU A 132 6.78 -13.51 -4.04
N SER A 133 6.15 -14.11 -5.05
CA SER A 133 5.38 -13.37 -6.05
C SER A 133 4.23 -14.20 -6.60
N ARG A 134 3.21 -13.51 -7.13
CA ARG A 134 2.10 -14.15 -7.86
C ARG A 134 2.61 -15.00 -9.03
N SER A 135 3.64 -14.54 -9.74
CA SER A 135 4.26 -15.26 -10.86
C SER A 135 4.93 -16.56 -10.41
N SER A 136 5.66 -16.53 -9.29
CA SER A 136 6.23 -17.73 -8.67
C SER A 136 5.13 -18.72 -8.29
N PHE A 137 4.13 -18.24 -7.55
CA PHE A 137 3.01 -19.08 -7.12
C PHE A 137 2.24 -19.69 -8.29
N ARG A 138 2.00 -18.91 -9.35
CA ARG A 138 1.35 -19.36 -10.59
C ARG A 138 2.07 -20.55 -11.21
N ARG A 139 3.41 -20.52 -11.29
CA ARG A 139 4.21 -21.64 -11.83
C ARG A 139 4.04 -22.90 -10.99
N ARG A 140 3.98 -22.77 -9.66
CA ARG A 140 3.76 -23.89 -8.73
C ARG A 140 2.35 -24.48 -8.87
N VAL A 141 1.31 -23.64 -8.90
CA VAL A 141 -0.09 -24.08 -9.10
C VAL A 141 -0.29 -24.71 -10.47
N ASN A 142 0.43 -24.27 -11.51
CA ASN A 142 0.40 -24.89 -12.83
C ASN A 142 0.78 -26.38 -12.80
N CYS A 143 1.52 -26.84 -11.78
CA CYS A 143 1.82 -28.25 -11.61
C CYS A 143 0.61 -29.12 -11.27
N LEU A 144 -0.52 -28.53 -10.89
CA LEU A 144 -1.78 -29.22 -10.62
C LEU A 144 -2.74 -29.21 -11.82
N VAL A 145 -2.54 -28.33 -12.82
CA VAL A 145 -3.59 -27.93 -13.78
C VAL A 145 -4.27 -29.09 -14.52
N SER A 146 -3.54 -30.15 -14.87
CA SER A 146 -4.13 -31.32 -15.53
C SER A 146 -5.13 -32.05 -14.62
N ASN A 147 -4.84 -32.13 -13.32
CA ASN A 147 -5.72 -32.75 -12.33
C ASN A 147 -6.88 -31.83 -11.92
N ILE A 148 -6.66 -30.51 -11.96
CA ILE A 148 -7.71 -29.51 -11.78
C ILE A 148 -8.77 -29.64 -12.88
N LEU A 149 -8.31 -29.71 -14.13
CA LEU A 149 -9.19 -29.82 -15.29
C LEU A 149 -9.90 -31.18 -15.39
N ARG A 150 -9.35 -32.22 -14.76
CA ARG A 150 -9.96 -33.55 -14.63
C ARG A 150 -10.86 -33.70 -13.40
N ASP A 151 -11.03 -32.62 -12.61
CA ASP A 151 -11.82 -32.60 -11.37
C ASP A 151 -11.40 -33.69 -10.35
N THR A 152 -10.10 -34.01 -10.26
CA THR A 152 -9.56 -35.03 -9.34
C THR A 152 -9.22 -34.49 -7.95
N ASN A 153 -9.79 -33.34 -7.56
CA ASN A 153 -9.61 -32.67 -6.27
C ASN A 153 -8.15 -32.62 -5.77
N PRO A 154 -7.21 -32.04 -6.54
CA PRO A 154 -5.83 -31.87 -6.08
C PRO A 154 -5.77 -30.98 -4.83
N VAL A 155 -4.67 -31.06 -4.09
CA VAL A 155 -4.45 -30.29 -2.86
C VAL A 155 -3.24 -29.37 -3.00
N CYS A 156 -3.38 -28.12 -2.56
CA CYS A 156 -2.27 -27.17 -2.47
C CYS A 156 -2.02 -26.83 -1.00
N ASN A 157 -0.90 -27.28 -0.45
CA ASN A 157 -0.46 -26.93 0.88
C ASN A 157 0.49 -25.74 0.84
N LEU A 158 0.36 -24.85 1.81
CA LEU A 158 1.25 -23.71 2.02
C LEU A 158 1.69 -23.68 3.47
N LEU A 159 3.00 -23.81 3.69
CA LEU A 159 3.61 -23.63 5.00
C LEU A 159 4.04 -22.17 5.13
N ILE A 160 3.60 -21.50 6.18
CA ILE A 160 3.93 -20.10 6.45
C ILE A 160 4.54 -20.03 7.85
N CYS A 161 5.71 -19.41 7.94
CA CYS A 161 6.41 -19.16 9.21
C CYS A 161 6.50 -17.67 9.48
N GLU A 162 7.00 -17.34 10.67
CA GLU A 162 7.21 -15.97 11.14
C GLU A 162 8.02 -15.11 10.15
N GLU A 163 9.02 -15.68 9.48
CA GLU A 163 9.87 -14.97 8.52
C GLU A 163 9.14 -14.61 7.21
N ASP A 164 8.05 -15.32 6.89
CA ASP A 164 7.28 -15.15 5.67
C ASP A 164 6.18 -14.09 5.79
N VAL A 165 5.82 -13.69 7.03
CA VAL A 165 4.70 -12.78 7.32
C VAL A 165 4.84 -11.48 6.52
N LYS A 166 6.05 -10.93 6.40
CA LYS A 166 6.32 -9.71 5.65
C LYS A 166 5.99 -9.77 4.17
N TYR A 167 5.94 -10.96 3.58
CA TYR A 167 5.62 -11.16 2.16
C TYR A 167 4.15 -11.56 1.93
N LEU A 168 3.40 -11.83 3.01
CA LEU A 168 2.03 -12.34 2.93
C LEU A 168 1.07 -11.40 2.20
N HIS A 169 1.22 -10.08 2.41
CA HIS A 169 0.45 -9.04 1.73
C HIS A 169 0.48 -9.18 0.20
N SER A 170 1.58 -9.71 -0.36
CA SER A 170 1.72 -9.86 -1.82
C SER A 170 0.74 -10.84 -2.46
N LEU A 171 0.18 -11.76 -1.67
CA LEU A 171 -0.72 -12.82 -2.14
C LEU A 171 -2.09 -12.79 -1.44
N ILE A 172 -2.37 -11.79 -0.61
CA ILE A 172 -3.57 -11.77 0.23
C ILE A 172 -4.89 -11.75 -0.56
N ASN A 173 -4.99 -10.96 -1.63
CA ASN A 173 -6.19 -10.94 -2.47
C ASN A 173 -6.46 -12.33 -3.08
N LEU A 174 -5.39 -13.05 -3.39
CA LEU A 174 -5.47 -14.41 -3.91
C LEU A 174 -5.92 -15.38 -2.83
N PHE A 175 -5.50 -15.23 -1.57
CA PHE A 175 -6.02 -16.05 -0.47
C PHE A 175 -7.49 -15.74 -0.14
N GLN A 176 -7.92 -14.48 -0.30
CA GLN A 176 -9.32 -14.08 -0.12
C GLN A 176 -10.26 -14.81 -1.09
N THR A 177 -9.84 -15.09 -2.33
CA THR A 177 -10.66 -15.76 -3.34
C THR A 177 -10.55 -17.29 -3.36
N MET A 178 -9.62 -17.88 -2.60
CA MET A 178 -9.42 -19.34 -2.57
C MET A 178 -10.45 -20.09 -1.73
N SER A 179 -10.57 -21.39 -1.92
CA SER A 179 -11.32 -22.28 -1.03
C SER A 179 -10.38 -22.99 -0.04
N GLY A 180 -10.75 -23.11 1.24
CA GLY A 180 -9.96 -23.81 2.26
C GLY A 180 -9.70 -23.02 3.54
N THR A 181 -8.66 -23.38 4.29
CA THR A 181 -8.33 -22.75 5.59
C THR A 181 -7.67 -21.39 5.38
N LYS A 182 -8.28 -20.34 5.94
CA LYS A 182 -7.88 -18.93 5.78
C LYS A 182 -7.65 -18.20 7.11
N GLU A 183 -7.26 -18.93 8.16
CA GLU A 183 -7.20 -18.39 9.52
C GLU A 183 -6.30 -17.13 9.67
N PHE A 184 -5.41 -16.86 8.71
CA PHE A 184 -4.57 -15.65 8.71
C PHE A 184 -5.18 -14.45 7.97
N VAL A 185 -6.19 -14.64 7.11
CA VAL A 185 -6.75 -13.58 6.26
C VAL A 185 -7.54 -12.56 7.09
N ASP A 186 -8.09 -12.99 8.23
CA ASP A 186 -8.89 -12.16 9.13
C ASP A 186 -8.28 -12.07 10.56
N SER A 187 -6.95 -12.13 10.68
CA SER A 187 -6.27 -12.15 11.99
C SER A 187 -5.12 -11.14 12.12
N ASP A 188 -4.54 -11.06 13.33
CA ASP A 188 -3.39 -10.20 13.64
C ASP A 188 -2.15 -10.51 12.78
N VAL A 189 -2.12 -11.65 12.09
CA VAL A 189 -1.05 -11.99 11.14
C VAL A 189 -1.10 -11.07 9.91
N LEU A 190 -2.30 -10.76 9.39
CA LEU A 190 -2.43 -9.82 8.27
C LEU A 190 -2.00 -8.41 8.69
N ASN A 191 -2.41 -7.94 9.87
CA ASN A 191 -2.01 -6.63 10.37
C ASN A 191 -0.48 -6.52 10.53
N ARG A 192 0.16 -7.55 11.08
CA ARG A 192 1.63 -7.64 11.17
C ARG A 192 2.28 -7.62 9.78
N SER A 193 1.73 -8.34 8.81
CA SER A 193 2.23 -8.32 7.43
C SER A 193 2.18 -6.92 6.81
N LEU A 194 1.10 -6.18 7.04
CA LEU A 194 0.94 -4.82 6.52
C LEU A 194 1.86 -3.81 7.21
N LEU A 195 2.13 -3.98 8.52
CA LEU A 195 3.14 -3.20 9.24
C LEU A 195 4.54 -3.48 8.69
N GLU A 196 4.88 -4.75 8.51
CA GLU A 196 6.19 -5.16 7.97
C GLU A 196 6.38 -4.69 6.53
N ARG A 197 5.33 -4.71 5.70
CA ARG A 197 5.34 -4.07 4.37
C ARG A 197 5.77 -2.62 4.45
N ASP A 198 5.14 -1.84 5.33
CA ASP A 198 5.41 -0.40 5.46
C ASP A 198 6.83 -0.12 5.97
N ASN A 199 7.48 -1.09 6.61
CA ASN A 199 8.89 -1.04 7.00
C ASN A 199 9.86 -1.48 5.87
N ILE A 200 9.39 -2.25 4.88
CA ILE A 200 10.20 -2.74 3.76
C ILE A 200 10.31 -1.70 2.66
N TYR A 201 9.22 -1.01 2.36
CA TYR A 201 9.17 -0.04 1.26
C TYR A 201 9.43 1.38 1.80
N ASP A 202 10.45 2.06 1.27
CA ASP A 202 10.77 3.43 1.68
C ASP A 202 9.85 4.50 1.03
N GLU A 203 9.22 4.16 -0.10
CA GLU A 203 8.32 5.06 -0.81
C GLU A 203 6.87 4.86 -0.41
N CYS A 204 6.21 5.97 -0.10
CA CYS A 204 4.77 5.99 0.12
C CYS A 204 4.02 5.73 -1.19
N CYS A 205 2.97 4.91 -1.12
CA CYS A 205 2.05 4.68 -2.23
C CYS A 205 1.52 6.00 -2.79
N THR A 206 1.74 6.23 -4.08
CA THR A 206 1.26 7.42 -4.80
C THR A 206 -0.25 7.63 -4.66
N VAL A 207 -1.05 6.56 -4.62
CA VAL A 207 -2.51 6.66 -4.50
C VAL A 207 -2.93 7.13 -3.10
N ILE A 208 -2.27 6.61 -2.04
CA ILE A 208 -2.46 7.15 -0.67
C ILE A 208 -2.03 8.61 -0.62
N LYS A 209 -0.87 8.92 -1.20
CA LYS A 209 -0.32 10.26 -1.23
C LYS A 209 -1.28 11.29 -1.86
N LEU A 210 -1.89 10.94 -2.99
CA LEU A 210 -2.76 11.82 -3.79
C LEU A 210 -4.22 11.85 -3.34
N PHE A 211 -4.74 10.76 -2.77
CA PHE A 211 -6.19 10.64 -2.51
C PHE A 211 -6.54 10.14 -1.11
N GLY A 212 -5.56 9.69 -0.35
CA GLY A 212 -5.76 9.15 1.00
C GLY A 212 -6.45 7.79 1.08
N PHE A 213 -6.63 7.11 -0.05
CA PHE A 213 -7.21 5.77 -0.05
C PHE A 213 -6.64 4.94 -1.20
N CYS A 214 -6.14 3.74 -0.90
CA CYS A 214 -5.62 2.81 -1.90
C CYS A 214 -6.62 1.67 -2.11
N PRO A 215 -7.25 1.55 -3.29
CA PRO A 215 -8.15 0.43 -3.60
C PRO A 215 -7.46 -0.94 -3.53
N LEU A 216 -6.14 -0.96 -3.72
CA LEU A 216 -5.30 -2.15 -3.63
C LEU A 216 -4.61 -2.26 -2.26
N PHE A 217 -5.18 -1.67 -1.20
CA PHE A 217 -4.54 -1.53 0.11
C PHE A 217 -3.85 -2.80 0.60
N TYR A 218 -4.51 -3.95 0.49
CA TYR A 218 -4.00 -5.23 0.99
C TYR A 218 -2.86 -5.80 0.13
N SER A 219 -2.85 -5.55 -1.18
CA SER A 219 -1.88 -6.12 -2.12
C SER A 219 -0.89 -5.10 -2.70
N CYS A 220 -0.90 -3.86 -2.22
CA CYS A 220 0.00 -2.82 -2.69
C CYS A 220 1.43 -3.11 -2.23
N MET A 221 2.40 -2.87 -3.11
CA MET A 221 3.84 -3.05 -2.86
C MET A 221 4.50 -1.71 -2.53
N SER A 222 3.86 -0.92 -1.67
CA SER A 222 4.33 0.41 -1.30
C SER A 222 3.93 0.71 0.14
N CYS A 223 4.62 1.64 0.78
CA CYS A 223 4.32 2.03 2.15
C CYS A 223 3.00 2.81 2.19
N HIS A 224 2.09 2.41 3.09
CA HIS A 224 0.86 3.16 3.34
C HIS A 224 0.92 3.99 4.62
N THR A 225 2.06 4.04 5.30
CA THR A 225 2.26 4.89 6.47
C THR A 225 2.87 6.23 6.04
N LEU A 226 2.18 7.32 6.36
CA LEU A 226 2.73 8.67 6.24
C LEU A 226 3.43 9.02 7.57
N ASN A 227 4.76 8.99 7.58
CA ASN A 227 5.56 9.47 8.71
C ASN A 227 5.98 10.93 8.46
N PHE A 228 5.57 11.88 9.29
CA PHE A 228 5.86 13.31 9.14
C PHE A 228 7.05 13.80 9.99
N GLU A 229 7.91 12.90 10.47
CA GLU A 229 9.04 13.23 11.36
C GLU A 229 10.19 13.99 10.67
N SER A 230 10.38 13.80 9.36
CA SER A 230 11.47 14.44 8.61
C SER A 230 10.95 15.14 7.35
N SER A 231 11.31 16.39 7.15
CA SER A 231 10.83 17.20 6.02
C SER A 231 11.88 18.22 5.60
N ASP A 232 12.06 18.38 4.29
CA ASP A 232 12.90 19.43 3.69
C ASP A 232 12.19 20.81 3.72
N TRP A 233 10.88 20.80 3.97
CA TRP A 233 10.00 21.97 3.91
C TRP A 233 9.27 22.22 5.25
N PRO A 234 8.78 23.45 5.49
CA PRO A 234 7.97 23.76 6.68
C PRO A 234 6.69 22.93 6.75
N SER A 235 6.25 22.62 7.98
CA SER A 235 5.07 21.78 8.25
C SER A 235 3.76 22.54 8.44
N SER A 236 3.80 23.88 8.44
CA SER A 236 2.63 24.75 8.57
C SER A 236 2.92 26.16 8.03
N GLY A 237 1.88 26.94 7.79
CA GLY A 237 1.97 28.31 7.27
C GLY A 237 1.71 28.41 5.77
N LEU A 238 2.02 29.56 5.18
CA LEU A 238 1.73 29.86 3.78
C LEU A 238 3.01 29.82 2.93
N LEU A 239 2.96 29.13 1.80
CA LEU A 239 4.02 29.11 0.80
C LEU A 239 3.68 29.99 -0.38
N LYS A 240 4.67 30.75 -0.86
CA LYS A 240 4.66 31.39 -2.16
C LYS A 240 5.45 30.54 -3.14
N LEU A 241 4.83 30.13 -4.24
CA LEU A 241 5.30 29.07 -5.13
C LEU A 241 5.39 29.55 -6.57
N LYS A 242 6.43 29.11 -7.28
CA LYS A 242 6.51 29.17 -8.74
C LYS A 242 6.38 27.76 -9.31
N VAL A 243 5.37 27.53 -10.14
CA VAL A 243 5.15 26.24 -10.80
C VAL A 243 6.29 25.98 -11.78
N ILE A 244 6.87 24.78 -11.70
CA ILE A 244 7.92 24.28 -12.61
C ILE A 244 7.36 23.17 -13.49
N ASN A 245 6.62 22.23 -12.90
CA ASN A 245 5.95 21.17 -13.63
C ASN A 245 4.57 20.85 -13.01
N VAL A 246 3.66 20.35 -13.83
CA VAL A 246 2.33 19.88 -13.41
C VAL A 246 2.24 18.40 -13.79
N GLN A 247 2.38 17.52 -12.79
CA GLN A 247 2.36 16.06 -13.01
C GLN A 247 0.94 15.55 -13.14
N SER A 248 0.01 16.11 -12.35
CA SER A 248 -1.42 15.85 -12.46
C SER A 248 -2.20 17.07 -11.97
N ALA A 249 -3.53 17.05 -12.12
CA ALA A 249 -4.39 18.14 -11.68
C ALA A 249 -4.26 18.53 -10.19
N THR A 250 -3.71 17.64 -9.34
CA THR A 250 -3.46 17.90 -7.91
C THR A 250 -2.01 17.69 -7.48
N GLN A 251 -1.08 17.41 -8.40
CA GLN A 251 0.33 17.16 -8.08
C GLN A 251 1.20 18.09 -8.92
N LEU A 252 1.82 19.05 -8.25
CA LEU A 252 2.62 20.10 -8.86
C LEU A 252 4.06 19.99 -8.34
N TRP A 253 5.02 20.36 -9.16
CA TRP A 253 6.40 20.57 -8.75
C TRP A 253 6.71 22.04 -8.79
N CYS A 254 7.06 22.60 -7.64
CA CYS A 254 7.13 24.03 -7.45
C CYS A 254 8.45 24.44 -6.82
N ARG A 255 9.01 25.55 -7.29
CA ARG A 255 10.04 26.26 -6.53
C ARG A 255 9.37 27.06 -5.42
N VAL A 256 9.79 26.84 -4.18
CA VAL A 256 9.35 27.63 -3.04
C VAL A 256 10.12 28.95 -3.03
N ILE A 257 9.40 30.07 -3.16
CA ILE A 257 9.96 31.44 -3.18
C ILE A 257 10.09 31.97 -1.75
N SER A 258 9.05 31.79 -0.95
CA SER A 258 9.03 32.25 0.44
C SER A 258 8.02 31.47 1.26
N HIS A 259 8.26 31.41 2.56
CA HIS A 259 7.37 30.87 3.57
C HIS A 259 6.98 31.99 4.54
N ASN A 260 5.68 32.11 4.81
CA ASN A 260 5.13 33.03 5.78
C ASN A 260 4.53 32.22 6.93
N ASP A 261 5.04 32.42 8.15
CA ASP A 261 4.36 32.00 9.37
C ASP A 261 3.73 33.21 10.08
N HIS A 262 3.03 32.98 11.19
CA HIS A 262 2.34 34.05 11.95
C HIS A 262 3.26 35.18 12.47
N HIS A 263 4.59 35.01 12.42
CA HIS A 263 5.59 35.90 13.00
C HIS A 263 6.66 36.37 12.02
N SER A 264 6.89 35.66 10.91
CA SER A 264 8.00 35.94 9.99
C SER A 264 7.75 35.52 8.54
N THR A 265 8.33 36.29 7.61
CA THR A 265 8.48 35.89 6.20
C THR A 265 9.92 35.47 5.97
N THR A 266 10.13 34.20 5.65
CA THR A 266 11.43 33.64 5.29
C THR A 266 11.49 33.46 3.78
N LYS A 267 12.52 34.03 3.13
CA LYS A 267 12.76 33.71 1.73
C LYS A 267 13.36 32.32 1.62
N CYS A 268 12.82 31.53 0.69
CA CYS A 268 13.25 30.17 0.46
C CYS A 268 14.02 30.12 -0.85
N ASN A 269 15.08 29.30 -0.90
CA ASN A 269 15.79 29.03 -2.15
C ASN A 269 16.43 30.26 -2.82
N ASP A 270 16.84 31.27 -2.05
CA ASP A 270 17.43 32.52 -2.54
C ASP A 270 18.64 32.32 -3.46
N ASN A 271 19.40 31.23 -3.23
CA ASN A 271 20.60 30.90 -4.00
C ASN A 271 20.33 29.99 -5.21
N PHE A 272 19.07 29.72 -5.57
CA PHE A 272 18.71 28.82 -6.66
C PHE A 272 19.49 29.11 -7.95
N THR A 273 19.53 30.37 -8.37
CA THR A 273 20.19 30.78 -9.62
C THR A 273 21.70 30.57 -9.55
N ILE A 274 22.32 30.87 -8.41
CA ILE A 274 23.76 30.69 -8.19
C ILE A 274 24.09 29.19 -8.25
N LEU A 275 23.36 28.39 -7.48
CA LEU A 275 23.57 26.95 -7.43
C LEU A 275 23.34 26.26 -8.78
N SER A 276 22.28 26.64 -9.50
CA SER A 276 21.99 26.11 -10.84
C SER A 276 23.10 26.45 -11.82
N THR A 277 23.62 27.67 -11.75
CA THR A 277 24.72 28.14 -12.61
C THR A 277 26.02 27.40 -12.28
N ASP A 278 26.36 27.27 -10.99
CA ASP A 278 27.53 26.53 -10.52
C ASP A 278 27.47 25.05 -10.88
N PHE A 279 26.27 24.46 -10.85
CA PHE A 279 26.03 23.09 -11.30
C PHE A 279 26.34 22.94 -12.80
N GLN A 280 25.78 23.81 -13.66
CA GLN A 280 26.08 23.79 -15.10
C GLN A 280 27.59 23.87 -15.37
N PHE A 281 28.29 24.82 -14.74
CA PHE A 281 29.73 24.99 -14.94
C PHE A 281 30.55 23.79 -14.46
N SER A 282 30.14 23.17 -13.36
CA SER A 282 30.82 21.98 -12.83
C SER A 282 30.63 20.78 -13.73
N MET A 283 29.42 20.59 -14.29
CA MET A 283 29.08 19.47 -15.17
C MET A 283 29.85 19.47 -16.50
N ILE A 284 30.27 20.63 -17.00
CA ILE A 284 31.12 20.73 -18.21
C ILE A 284 32.42 19.93 -18.06
N LYS A 285 32.93 19.79 -16.82
CA LYS A 285 34.16 19.06 -16.52
C LYS A 285 33.93 17.59 -16.15
N SER A 286 32.68 17.16 -15.99
CA SER A 286 32.32 15.79 -15.61
C SER A 286 32.53 14.79 -16.74
N GLN A 287 32.81 13.54 -16.36
CA GLN A 287 32.97 12.43 -17.29
C GLN A 287 31.61 11.72 -17.53
N PRO A 288 31.41 11.12 -18.72
CA PRO A 288 30.29 10.21 -18.95
C PRO A 288 30.34 9.01 -17.99
N ILE A 289 29.20 8.40 -17.70
CA ILE A 289 29.05 7.37 -16.65
C ILE A 289 29.67 5.98 -16.99
N SER A 290 30.65 5.93 -17.89
CA SER A 290 31.20 4.72 -18.52
C SER A 290 31.86 3.72 -17.56
N THR A 291 32.19 4.13 -16.33
CA THR A 291 32.87 3.29 -15.34
C THR A 291 31.93 2.68 -14.28
N VAL A 292 30.70 3.18 -14.18
CA VAL A 292 29.77 2.82 -13.11
C VAL A 292 28.78 1.77 -13.60
N THR A 293 28.80 0.58 -12.99
CA THR A 293 27.80 -0.45 -13.27
C THR A 293 26.45 -0.04 -12.68
N ILE A 294 25.48 0.23 -13.56
CA ILE A 294 24.09 0.49 -13.18
C ILE A 294 23.44 -0.85 -12.80
N THR A 295 23.31 -1.08 -11.49
CA THR A 295 22.72 -2.28 -10.90
C THR A 295 21.32 -1.99 -10.36
N ASP A 296 20.51 -3.01 -10.06
CA ASP A 296 19.22 -2.82 -9.40
C ASP A 296 19.37 -2.06 -8.07
N LYS A 297 20.50 -2.26 -7.36
CA LYS A 297 20.83 -1.53 -6.14
C LYS A 297 21.12 -0.05 -6.41
N PHE A 298 21.74 0.28 -7.55
CA PHE A 298 21.98 1.66 -7.96
C PHE A 298 20.65 2.41 -8.15
N ILE A 299 19.70 1.76 -8.84
CA ILE A 299 18.35 2.29 -9.09
C ILE A 299 17.58 2.39 -7.78
N ALA A 300 17.53 1.32 -6.99
CA ALA A 300 16.80 1.28 -5.72
C ALA A 300 17.30 2.32 -4.70
N ASN A 301 18.60 2.61 -4.69
CA ASN A 301 19.18 3.62 -3.82
C ASN A 301 19.06 5.06 -4.35
N LYS A 302 18.41 5.27 -5.51
CA LYS A 302 18.27 6.58 -6.16
C LYS A 302 19.60 7.34 -6.22
N VAL A 303 20.64 6.68 -6.72
CA VAL A 303 21.94 7.35 -6.88
C VAL A 303 21.80 8.49 -7.89
N THR A 304 22.14 9.71 -7.48
CA THR A 304 22.05 10.90 -8.34
C THR A 304 23.07 10.82 -9.47
N VAL A 305 22.62 11.13 -10.68
CA VAL A 305 23.45 11.25 -11.89
C VAL A 305 23.25 12.62 -12.54
N GLY A 306 24.18 13.02 -13.40
CA GLY A 306 23.99 14.13 -14.32
C GLY A 306 23.35 13.65 -15.62
N TYR A 307 22.32 14.33 -16.09
CA TYR A 307 21.67 14.09 -17.38
C TYR A 307 21.84 15.32 -18.27
N ARG A 308 22.30 15.14 -19.52
CA ARG A 308 22.35 16.22 -20.51
C ARG A 308 21.17 16.08 -21.48
N ASP A 309 20.32 17.10 -21.53
CA ASP A 309 19.19 17.14 -22.46
C ASP A 309 19.63 17.48 -23.90
N TYR A 310 18.66 17.52 -24.81
CA TYR A 310 18.89 17.80 -26.23
C TYR A 310 19.35 19.24 -26.49
N GLU A 311 19.12 20.18 -25.55
CA GLU A 311 19.59 21.57 -25.63
C GLU A 311 21.00 21.73 -25.05
N GLY A 312 21.57 20.66 -24.49
CA GLY A 312 22.89 20.65 -23.87
C GLY A 312 22.89 21.14 -22.43
N ILE A 313 21.71 21.30 -21.81
CA ILE A 313 21.57 21.70 -20.41
C ILE A 313 21.68 20.46 -19.54
N PHE A 314 22.42 20.58 -18.43
CA PHE A 314 22.56 19.50 -17.47
C PHE A 314 21.48 19.55 -16.40
N HIS A 315 21.01 18.39 -15.97
CA HIS A 315 20.04 18.22 -14.91
C HIS A 315 20.53 17.17 -13.92
N ARG A 316 20.18 17.32 -12.64
CA ARG A 316 20.33 16.24 -11.67
C ARG A 316 19.17 15.28 -11.84
N ALA A 317 19.45 13.98 -11.88
CA ALA A 317 18.42 12.98 -12.08
C ALA A 317 18.67 11.70 -11.27
N TYR A 318 17.58 10.96 -11.03
CA TYR A 318 17.64 9.54 -10.66
C TYR A 318 17.33 8.68 -11.87
N ILE A 319 17.95 7.50 -11.96
CA ILE A 319 17.53 6.47 -12.90
C ILE A 319 16.36 5.71 -12.26
N LEU A 320 15.20 5.70 -12.91
CA LEU A 320 14.01 4.96 -12.45
C LEU A 320 14.03 3.51 -12.95
N SER A 321 14.39 3.30 -14.21
CA SER A 321 14.47 1.96 -14.81
C SER A 321 15.31 1.91 -16.08
N VAL A 322 15.85 0.72 -16.38
CA VAL A 322 16.42 0.41 -17.70
C VAL A 322 15.29 -0.03 -18.63
N LEU A 323 15.16 0.63 -19.79
CA LEU A 323 14.11 0.33 -20.77
C LEU A 323 14.54 -0.76 -21.75
N ASP A 324 15.81 -0.74 -22.18
CA ASP A 324 16.38 -1.74 -23.07
C ASP A 324 17.90 -1.91 -22.89
N TYR A 325 18.42 -3.00 -23.46
CA TYR A 325 19.85 -3.32 -23.49
C TYR A 325 20.33 -3.40 -24.94
N ASP A 326 21.56 -2.97 -25.21
CA ASP A 326 22.17 -3.20 -26.52
C ASP A 326 22.50 -4.71 -26.65
N PRO A 327 21.97 -5.41 -27.68
CA PRO A 327 22.26 -6.83 -27.86
C PRO A 327 23.71 -7.12 -28.30
N ARG A 328 24.44 -6.11 -28.79
CA ARG A 328 25.83 -6.24 -29.28
C ARG A 328 26.86 -6.01 -28.17
N ILE A 329 26.52 -5.17 -27.20
CA ILE A 329 27.33 -4.85 -26.03
C ILE A 329 26.40 -4.97 -24.83
N PRO A 330 26.63 -5.88 -23.87
CA PRO A 330 25.71 -6.13 -22.75
C PRO A 330 25.70 -4.95 -21.75
N ARG A 331 25.19 -3.81 -22.21
CA ARG A 331 25.02 -2.56 -21.47
C ARG A 331 23.61 -2.03 -21.70
N PRO A 332 23.00 -1.38 -20.69
CA PRO A 332 21.76 -0.62 -20.89
C PRO A 332 21.95 0.43 -21.98
N ASN A 333 20.94 0.60 -22.84
CA ASN A 333 21.00 1.58 -23.92
C ASN A 333 20.08 2.78 -23.62
N ASN A 334 18.82 2.52 -23.24
CA ASN A 334 17.84 3.53 -22.87
C ASN A 334 17.39 3.42 -21.41
N PHE A 335 17.13 4.57 -20.82
CA PHE A 335 16.72 4.74 -19.42
C PHE A 335 15.48 5.61 -19.32
N LEU A 336 14.67 5.33 -18.30
CA LEU A 336 13.71 6.28 -17.76
C LEU A 336 14.37 6.99 -16.57
N LEU A 337 14.43 8.31 -16.62
CA LEU A 337 15.02 9.16 -15.59
C LEU A 337 13.96 10.01 -14.91
N PHE A 338 14.22 10.44 -13.68
CA PHE A 338 13.47 11.47 -12.98
C PHE A 338 14.36 12.68 -12.69
N CYS A 339 14.08 13.83 -13.31
CA CYS A 339 14.83 15.07 -13.10
C CYS A 339 14.42 15.72 -11.76
N ILE A 340 15.27 15.58 -10.74
CA ILE A 340 14.90 15.90 -9.34
C ILE A 340 14.65 17.39 -9.09
N ASP A 341 15.24 18.27 -9.91
CA ASP A 341 15.10 19.73 -9.80
C ASP A 341 13.99 20.30 -10.69
N LEU A 342 13.37 19.45 -11.51
CA LEU A 342 12.28 19.82 -12.42
C LEU A 342 10.97 19.11 -12.06
N GLY A 343 11.07 17.93 -11.45
CA GLY A 343 9.92 17.11 -11.08
C GLY A 343 9.26 16.43 -12.28
N CYS A 344 10.03 16.00 -13.28
CA CYS A 344 9.51 15.35 -14.48
C CYS A 344 10.31 14.09 -14.83
N GLU A 345 9.63 13.18 -15.53
CA GLU A 345 10.24 11.98 -16.10
C GLU A 345 10.71 12.23 -17.52
N VAL A 346 11.89 11.73 -17.88
CA VAL A 346 12.48 11.87 -19.22
C VAL A 346 13.11 10.58 -19.69
N HIS A 347 13.05 10.33 -21.00
CA HIS A 347 13.78 9.24 -21.63
C HIS A 347 15.19 9.72 -21.98
N SER A 348 16.19 8.89 -21.69
CA SER A 348 17.59 9.20 -21.97
C SER A 348 18.31 8.00 -22.56
N GLU A 349 19.22 8.30 -23.48
CA GLU A 349 20.25 7.36 -23.92
C GLU A 349 21.39 7.33 -22.89
N HIS A 350 22.15 6.24 -22.90
CA HIS A 350 23.34 6.08 -22.06
C HIS A 350 24.36 7.21 -22.22
N ASP A 351 24.54 7.72 -23.43
CA ASP A 351 25.61 8.67 -23.74
C ASP A 351 25.29 10.10 -23.22
N SER A 352 24.05 10.32 -22.79
CA SER A 352 23.60 11.56 -22.12
C SER A 352 23.78 11.53 -20.59
N LEU A 353 24.31 10.43 -20.02
CA LEU A 353 24.51 10.28 -18.58
C LEU A 353 25.96 10.56 -18.15
N TYR A 354 26.10 11.33 -17.08
CA TYR A 354 27.37 11.82 -16.55
C TYR A 354 27.50 11.58 -15.05
N GLU A 355 28.73 11.41 -14.60
CA GLU A 355 29.05 11.42 -13.18
C GLU A 355 28.77 12.82 -12.59
N ILE A 356 28.07 12.85 -11.46
CA ILE A 356 27.75 14.09 -10.77
C ILE A 356 28.94 14.48 -9.85
N PRO A 357 29.38 15.76 -9.85
CA PRO A 357 30.40 16.21 -8.91
C PRO A 357 29.92 16.07 -7.46
N GLU A 358 30.82 15.63 -6.56
CA GLU A 358 30.48 15.24 -5.18
C GLU A 358 29.74 16.33 -4.41
N GLN A 359 30.06 17.60 -4.66
CA GLN A 359 29.40 18.73 -3.99
C GLN A 359 27.90 18.85 -4.30
N PHE A 360 27.39 18.25 -5.39
CA PHE A 360 25.98 18.28 -5.77
C PHE A 360 25.21 17.00 -5.42
N THR A 361 25.91 15.94 -4.99
CA THR A 361 25.29 14.65 -4.64
C THR A 361 24.42 14.76 -3.39
N LYS A 362 24.82 15.59 -2.42
CA LYS A 362 24.14 15.74 -1.11
C LYS A 362 23.11 16.87 -1.07
N ILE A 363 22.97 17.62 -2.14
CA ILE A 363 22.04 18.75 -2.19
C ILE A 363 20.62 18.19 -2.40
N PRO A 364 19.62 18.58 -1.58
CA PRO A 364 18.25 18.12 -1.76
C PRO A 364 17.65 18.63 -3.09
N PRO A 365 16.52 18.08 -3.54
CA PRO A 365 15.78 18.61 -4.68
C PRO A 365 15.52 20.12 -4.56
N LEU A 366 15.67 20.86 -5.66
CA LEU A 366 15.46 22.31 -5.67
C LEU A 366 13.99 22.71 -5.85
N VAL A 367 13.11 21.73 -6.04
CA VAL A 367 11.67 21.91 -6.17
C VAL A 367 10.95 21.03 -5.17
N ALA A 368 9.92 21.58 -4.54
CA ALA A 368 9.00 20.86 -3.68
C ALA A 368 7.93 20.16 -4.52
N GLU A 369 7.56 18.95 -4.13
CA GLU A 369 6.37 18.30 -4.64
C GLU A 369 5.15 18.76 -3.83
N ILE A 370 4.27 19.52 -4.46
CA ILE A 370 3.07 20.08 -3.85
C ILE A 370 1.87 19.23 -4.22
N ILE A 371 1.17 18.71 -3.22
CA ILE A 371 -0.04 17.91 -3.40
C ILE A 371 -1.24 18.65 -2.84
N PHE A 372 -2.20 18.96 -3.72
CA PHE A 372 -3.47 19.55 -3.33
C PHE A 372 -4.42 18.49 -2.76
N VAL A 373 -4.89 18.71 -1.53
CA VAL A 373 -5.71 17.77 -0.75
C VAL A 373 -7.18 18.12 -0.83
N GLY A 374 -8.03 17.08 -0.82
CA GLY A 374 -9.47 17.24 -0.61
C GLY A 374 -10.32 17.19 -1.87
N VAL A 375 -9.74 16.80 -3.00
CA VAL A 375 -10.46 16.46 -4.24
C VAL A 375 -9.93 15.17 -4.83
N LYS A 376 -10.70 14.56 -5.72
CA LYS A 376 -10.34 13.36 -6.49
C LYS A 376 -10.99 13.43 -7.88
N PRO A 377 -10.53 12.63 -8.87
CA PRO A 377 -11.22 12.51 -10.15
C PRO A 377 -12.72 12.27 -9.98
N LYS A 378 -13.53 12.91 -10.82
CA LYS A 378 -15.01 12.85 -10.70
C LYS A 378 -15.56 11.43 -10.84
N HIS A 379 -15.01 10.67 -11.78
CA HIS A 379 -15.37 9.27 -11.98
C HIS A 379 -14.42 8.40 -11.15
N LYS A 380 -14.77 7.14 -10.84
CA LYS A 380 -14.03 6.24 -9.92
C LYS A 380 -12.65 5.79 -10.46
N GLU A 381 -11.97 6.66 -11.18
CA GLU A 381 -10.63 6.48 -11.72
C GLU A 381 -9.58 6.54 -10.62
N SER A 382 -8.50 5.80 -10.84
CA SER A 382 -7.32 5.77 -9.99
C SER A 382 -6.32 6.89 -10.28
N SER A 383 -6.58 7.72 -11.30
CA SER A 383 -5.66 8.75 -11.80
C SER A 383 -6.42 9.88 -12.48
N TRP A 384 -5.83 11.08 -12.51
CA TRP A 384 -6.37 12.22 -13.25
C TRP A 384 -6.29 12.03 -14.76
N PHE A 385 -7.29 12.52 -15.49
CA PHE A 385 -7.25 12.53 -16.95
C PHE A 385 -6.19 13.52 -17.47
N PRO A 386 -5.48 13.19 -18.56
CA PRO A 386 -4.51 14.10 -19.17
C PRO A 386 -5.09 15.48 -19.49
N ASP A 387 -6.33 15.54 -19.99
CA ASP A 387 -7.01 16.80 -20.31
C ASP A 387 -7.15 17.71 -19.07
N SER A 388 -7.64 17.18 -17.95
CA SER A 388 -7.74 17.95 -16.71
C SER A 388 -6.37 18.47 -16.23
N THR A 389 -5.31 17.69 -16.41
CA THR A 389 -3.93 18.10 -16.08
C THR A 389 -3.45 19.23 -17.00
N SER A 390 -3.68 19.13 -18.31
CA SER A 390 -3.34 20.17 -19.29
C SER A 390 -4.10 21.47 -19.02
N GLN A 391 -5.39 21.39 -18.70
CA GLN A 391 -6.22 22.56 -18.37
C GLN A 391 -5.73 23.25 -17.09
N VAL A 392 -5.35 22.48 -16.06
CA VAL A 392 -4.71 23.04 -14.86
C VAL A 392 -3.39 23.71 -15.20
N PHE A 393 -2.53 23.05 -16.00
CA PHE A 393 -1.26 23.62 -16.43
C PHE A 393 -1.45 24.96 -17.14
N GLU A 394 -2.34 25.04 -18.13
CA GLU A 394 -2.63 26.29 -18.85
C GLU A 394 -3.13 27.40 -17.92
N ALA A 395 -3.99 27.07 -16.96
CA ALA A 395 -4.57 28.03 -16.03
C ALA A 395 -3.57 28.61 -15.01
N ILE A 396 -2.53 27.85 -14.63
CA ILE A 396 -1.55 28.27 -13.62
C ILE A 396 -0.17 28.56 -14.20
N ASN A 397 0.03 28.37 -15.50
CA ASN A 397 1.32 28.61 -16.14
C ASN A 397 1.75 30.06 -15.92
N ASN A 398 3.01 30.26 -15.53
CA ASN A 398 3.59 31.56 -15.17
C ASN A 398 2.92 32.31 -14.00
N CYS A 399 1.97 31.70 -13.29
CA CYS A 399 1.39 32.29 -12.09
C CYS A 399 2.30 32.08 -10.88
N ILE A 400 2.27 33.04 -9.95
CA ILE A 400 2.79 32.82 -8.60
C ILE A 400 1.61 32.37 -7.74
N LEU A 401 1.76 31.21 -7.12
CA LEU A 401 0.72 30.61 -6.30
C LEU A 401 0.98 30.88 -4.82
N GLU A 402 -0.07 31.06 -4.05
CA GLU A 402 -0.06 30.92 -2.60
C GLU A 402 -0.74 29.61 -2.21
N ALA A 403 -0.12 28.88 -1.29
CA ALA A 403 -0.63 27.61 -0.80
C ALA A 403 -0.52 27.50 0.73
N ASN A 404 -1.55 26.95 1.37
CA ASN A 404 -1.58 26.73 2.81
C ASN A 404 -1.16 25.30 3.15
N ILE A 405 -0.13 25.17 3.98
CA ILE A 405 0.46 23.87 4.34
C ILE A 405 -0.43 23.15 5.35
N LEU A 406 -0.79 21.91 5.03
CA LEU A 406 -1.39 20.96 5.97
C LEU A 406 -0.33 20.12 6.69
N ALA A 407 0.62 19.60 5.91
CA ALA A 407 1.69 18.72 6.39
C ALA A 407 2.83 18.65 5.37
N SER A 408 3.99 18.20 5.82
CA SER A 408 5.16 18.01 4.97
C SER A 408 5.95 16.77 5.39
N ASN A 409 6.50 16.04 4.43
CA ASN A 409 7.34 14.86 4.66
C ASN A 409 8.34 14.72 3.51
N LYS A 410 9.62 14.52 3.81
CA LYS A 410 10.73 14.55 2.85
C LYS A 410 10.58 15.77 1.94
N ASN A 411 10.53 15.57 0.62
CA ASN A 411 10.35 16.65 -0.36
C ASN A 411 8.88 16.92 -0.74
N THR A 412 7.92 16.28 -0.08
CA THR A 412 6.48 16.44 -0.37
C THR A 412 5.82 17.37 0.64
N VAL A 413 4.99 18.28 0.14
CA VAL A 413 4.15 19.18 0.93
C VAL A 413 2.69 19.01 0.52
N TRP A 414 1.83 18.67 1.47
CA TRP A 414 0.39 18.62 1.28
C TRP A 414 -0.23 19.96 1.66
N VAL A 415 -1.12 20.44 0.80
CA VAL A 415 -1.77 21.76 0.92
C VAL A 415 -3.28 21.64 0.74
N ASP A 416 -4.07 22.42 1.48
CA ASP A 416 -5.54 22.43 1.36
C ASP A 416 -6.10 23.61 0.56
N GLN A 417 -5.21 24.51 0.13
CA GLN A 417 -5.53 25.66 -0.69
C GLN A 417 -4.40 25.91 -1.69
N ILE A 418 -4.77 26.16 -2.95
CA ILE A 418 -3.87 26.69 -3.99
C ILE A 418 -4.64 27.79 -4.72
N ILE A 419 -4.09 29.00 -4.68
CA ILE A 419 -4.69 30.19 -5.27
C ILE A 419 -3.62 31.03 -5.98
N ALA A 420 -4.02 31.74 -7.03
CA ALA A 420 -3.21 32.78 -7.65
C ALA A 420 -3.85 34.15 -7.39
N TYR A 421 -3.01 35.17 -7.30
CA TYR A 421 -3.44 36.55 -7.14
C TYR A 421 -2.85 37.44 -8.22
N ASP A 422 -3.60 38.46 -8.60
CA ASP A 422 -3.06 39.64 -9.29
C ASP A 422 -3.19 40.88 -8.41
N SER A 423 -2.17 41.71 -8.46
CA SER A 423 -2.20 43.06 -7.89
C SER A 423 -2.73 44.03 -8.93
N LEU A 424 -3.85 44.69 -8.65
CA LEU A 424 -4.36 45.74 -9.52
C LEU A 424 -3.51 47.01 -9.36
N PRO A 425 -2.99 47.61 -10.45
CA PRO A 425 -2.20 48.83 -10.35
C PRO A 425 -3.01 49.96 -9.68
N GLY A 426 -2.54 50.45 -8.53
CA GLY A 426 -3.15 51.57 -7.82
C GLY A 426 -4.16 51.21 -6.73
N ILE A 427 -4.37 49.92 -6.43
CA ILE A 427 -5.19 49.45 -5.30
C ILE A 427 -4.34 48.49 -4.46
N ASP A 428 -4.27 48.70 -3.13
CA ASP A 428 -3.56 47.82 -2.19
C ASP A 428 -4.30 46.48 -1.94
N GLU A 429 -5.40 46.22 -2.66
CA GLU A 429 -6.18 45.00 -2.56
C GLU A 429 -5.69 43.94 -3.56
N ARG A 430 -5.48 42.72 -3.06
CA ARG A 430 -5.13 41.56 -3.88
C ARG A 430 -6.40 40.87 -4.36
N CYS A 431 -6.54 40.66 -5.67
CA CYS A 431 -7.67 39.93 -6.24
C CYS A 431 -7.28 38.48 -6.51
N VAL A 432 -8.09 37.53 -6.05
CA VAL A 432 -7.90 36.10 -6.37
C VAL A 432 -8.32 35.88 -7.82
N THR A 433 -7.36 35.55 -8.69
CA THR A 433 -7.61 35.31 -10.12
C THR A 433 -7.79 33.83 -10.44
N PHE A 434 -7.26 32.95 -9.58
CA PHE A 434 -7.41 31.51 -9.73
C PHE A 434 -7.55 30.83 -8.37
N ASN A 435 -8.39 29.79 -8.32
CA ASN A 435 -8.50 28.89 -7.19
C ASN A 435 -8.63 27.46 -7.72
N LEU A 436 -7.66 26.60 -7.40
CA LEU A 436 -7.58 25.26 -7.98
C LEU A 436 -8.81 24.41 -7.64
N LYS A 437 -9.27 24.45 -6.37
CA LYS A 437 -10.45 23.70 -5.94
C LYS A 437 -11.68 24.12 -6.73
N LYS A 438 -11.92 25.42 -6.82
CA LYS A 438 -13.06 26.00 -7.52
C LYS A 438 -13.01 25.64 -9.01
N PHE A 439 -11.85 25.82 -9.65
CA PHE A 439 -11.63 25.49 -11.05
C PHE A 439 -11.94 24.02 -11.36
N LEU A 440 -11.44 23.08 -10.55
CA LEU A 440 -11.65 21.65 -10.76
C LEU A 440 -13.11 21.22 -10.57
N LEU A 441 -13.82 21.84 -9.63
CA LEU A 441 -15.23 21.51 -9.36
C LEU A 441 -16.17 22.13 -10.40
N GLU A 442 -15.96 23.39 -10.78
CA GLU A 442 -16.82 24.10 -11.74
C GLU A 442 -16.70 23.55 -13.16
N ASN A 443 -15.51 23.09 -13.55
CA ASN A 443 -15.30 22.42 -14.84
C ASN A 443 -15.61 20.91 -14.80
N GLU A 444 -16.19 20.43 -13.70
CA GLU A 444 -16.58 19.03 -13.53
C GLU A 444 -15.43 18.00 -13.65
N TYR A 445 -14.18 18.40 -13.47
CA TYR A 445 -13.04 17.47 -13.48
C TYR A 445 -12.94 16.65 -12.18
N ALA A 446 -13.44 17.20 -11.06
CA ALA A 446 -13.26 16.62 -9.74
C ALA A 446 -14.55 16.44 -8.95
N SER A 447 -14.46 15.59 -7.92
CA SER A 447 -15.40 15.52 -6.79
C SER A 447 -14.67 15.78 -5.48
N LEU A 448 -15.41 16.12 -4.42
CA LEU A 448 -14.84 16.31 -3.09
C LEU A 448 -14.28 15.00 -2.52
N ASN A 449 -13.20 15.11 -1.75
CA ASN A 449 -12.52 14.00 -1.10
C ASN A 449 -12.19 14.30 0.36
N ASP A 450 -13.21 14.33 1.21
CA ASP A 450 -13.04 14.67 2.63
C ASP A 450 -12.19 13.63 3.39
N GLN A 451 -12.18 12.37 2.92
CA GLN A 451 -11.34 11.32 3.50
C GLN A 451 -9.85 11.64 3.43
N HIS A 452 -9.39 12.30 2.35
CA HIS A 452 -7.99 12.70 2.19
C HIS A 452 -7.57 13.72 3.24
N LYS A 453 -8.44 14.68 3.56
CA LYS A 453 -8.18 15.69 4.62
C LYS A 453 -8.09 15.04 6.00
N ARG A 454 -8.97 14.08 6.31
CA ARG A 454 -9.00 13.38 7.62
C ARG A 454 -7.67 12.70 7.98
N GLN A 455 -6.87 12.32 6.98
CA GLN A 455 -5.55 11.71 7.21
C GLN A 455 -4.57 12.65 7.92
N PHE A 456 -4.62 13.94 7.62
CA PHE A 456 -3.69 14.92 8.19
C PHE A 456 -4.14 15.45 9.55
N VAL A 457 -5.43 15.36 9.86
CA VAL A 457 -6.00 15.75 11.15
C VAL A 457 -5.63 14.75 12.25
N THR A 458 -5.61 13.45 11.93
CA THR A 458 -5.40 12.40 12.94
C THR A 458 -3.92 12.16 13.30
N ARG A 459 -2.96 12.60 12.47
CA ARG A 459 -1.50 12.39 12.63
C ARG A 459 -1.10 10.96 13.04
N ARG A 460 -1.88 9.94 12.65
CA ARG A 460 -1.61 8.54 12.97
C ARG A 460 -1.19 7.77 11.72
N PRO A 461 -0.28 6.78 11.86
CA PRO A 461 -0.04 5.78 10.83
C PRO A 461 -1.38 5.14 10.41
N ILE A 462 -1.61 5.05 9.10
CA ILE A 462 -2.81 4.43 8.52
C ILE A 462 -2.95 2.96 8.99
N VAL A 463 -1.85 2.33 9.41
CA VAL A 463 -1.84 0.94 9.90
C VAL A 463 -2.55 0.74 11.24
N ASN A 464 -2.76 1.83 12.02
CA ASN A 464 -3.54 1.78 13.25
C ASN A 464 -5.02 2.14 13.04
N GLN A 465 -5.44 2.43 11.81
CA GLN A 465 -6.87 2.42 11.49
C GLN A 465 -7.20 1.02 11.00
N LYS A 466 -7.40 0.09 11.95
CA LYS A 466 -8.38 -0.96 11.67
C LYS A 466 -9.64 -0.22 11.20
N PRO A 467 -10.29 -0.62 10.09
CA PRO A 467 -11.67 -0.20 9.90
C PRO A 467 -12.36 -0.55 11.22
N LEU A 468 -12.91 0.45 11.93
CA LEU A 468 -13.82 0.17 13.03
C LEU A 468 -14.74 -0.92 12.49
N HIS A 469 -14.90 -2.03 13.20
CA HIS A 469 -15.77 -3.11 12.77
C HIS A 469 -17.16 -2.50 12.53
N TYR A 470 -17.44 -2.11 11.27
CA TYR A 470 -18.63 -1.34 10.90
C TYR A 470 -19.89 -2.17 11.16
N ASP A 471 -19.73 -3.49 11.22
CA ASP A 471 -20.73 -4.48 11.59
C ASP A 471 -21.30 -4.27 13.01
N LYS A 472 -20.61 -3.51 13.88
CA LYS A 472 -21.08 -3.21 15.24
C LYS A 472 -21.83 -1.89 15.35
N PHE A 473 -21.75 -1.01 14.36
CA PHE A 473 -22.52 0.23 14.32
C PHE A 473 -23.90 -0.01 13.73
N GLN A 474 -24.85 0.85 14.09
CA GLN A 474 -26.17 0.79 13.48
C GLN A 474 -26.07 1.00 11.96
N ILE A 475 -26.54 0.01 11.20
CA ILE A 475 -26.61 0.07 9.75
C ILE A 475 -27.88 0.83 9.34
N LEU A 476 -27.73 1.77 8.42
CA LEU A 476 -28.84 2.52 7.82
C LEU A 476 -29.03 2.10 6.36
N ASP A 477 -30.28 1.94 5.95
CA ASP A 477 -30.61 1.73 4.55
C ASP A 477 -30.37 3.01 3.74
N LEU A 478 -29.66 2.88 2.63
CA LEU A 478 -29.40 3.97 1.70
C LEU A 478 -30.71 4.42 1.02
N ASN A 479 -30.84 5.74 0.79
CA ASN A 479 -32.01 6.39 0.17
C ASN A 479 -33.29 6.39 1.03
N VAL A 480 -33.19 6.14 2.33
CA VAL A 480 -34.28 6.32 3.29
C VAL A 480 -34.02 7.60 4.11
N THR A 481 -35.08 8.37 4.38
CA THR A 481 -35.01 9.54 5.26
C THR A 481 -35.26 9.10 6.70
N TYR A 482 -34.40 9.55 7.61
CA TYR A 482 -34.49 9.26 9.03
C TYR A 482 -34.67 10.54 9.83
N ASP A 483 -35.54 10.48 10.85
CA ASP A 483 -35.57 11.50 11.90
C ASP A 483 -34.36 11.29 12.81
N VAL A 484 -33.54 12.34 12.94
CA VAL A 484 -32.29 12.29 13.72
C VAL A 484 -32.23 13.41 14.76
N ILE A 485 -31.48 13.16 15.84
CA ILE A 485 -31.15 14.14 16.87
C ILE A 485 -29.64 14.36 16.81
N VAL A 486 -29.21 15.62 16.74
CA VAL A 486 -27.78 15.95 16.80
C VAL A 486 -27.29 15.70 18.22
N SER A 487 -26.38 14.74 18.37
CA SER A 487 -25.85 14.28 19.66
C SER A 487 -24.51 14.92 19.99
N ASN A 488 -23.70 15.24 18.97
CA ASN A 488 -22.45 15.99 19.15
C ASN A 488 -22.08 16.78 17.88
N PHE A 489 -21.35 17.88 18.06
CA PHE A 489 -20.78 18.68 16.98
C PHE A 489 -19.29 18.85 17.25
N ASP A 490 -18.44 18.51 16.29
CA ASP A 490 -17.00 18.75 16.41
C ASP A 490 -16.57 20.07 15.76
N GLU A 491 -15.38 20.55 16.11
CA GLU A 491 -14.84 21.83 15.61
C GLU A 491 -14.55 21.83 14.10
N PHE A 492 -14.68 20.67 13.42
CA PHE A 492 -14.35 20.47 12.01
C PHE A 492 -15.59 20.29 11.12
N GLY A 493 -16.79 20.51 11.67
CA GLY A 493 -18.05 20.44 10.94
C GLY A 493 -18.56 19.00 10.73
N VAL A 494 -17.98 18.02 11.41
CA VAL A 494 -18.59 16.69 11.54
C VAL A 494 -19.66 16.76 12.61
N ILE A 495 -20.84 16.24 12.27
CA ILE A 495 -21.92 16.09 13.24
C ILE A 495 -22.11 14.63 13.56
N TYR A 496 -22.33 14.32 14.82
CA TYR A 496 -22.82 13.02 15.21
C TYR A 496 -24.30 13.14 15.51
N VAL A 497 -25.04 12.18 15.00
CA VAL A 497 -26.48 12.09 15.20
C VAL A 497 -26.86 10.72 15.74
N THR A 498 -27.97 10.66 16.45
CA THR A 498 -28.65 9.42 16.81
C THR A 498 -30.04 9.42 16.15
N LEU A 499 -30.60 8.23 15.88
CA LEU A 499 -31.97 8.16 15.38
C LEU A 499 -32.94 8.62 16.49
N ARG A 500 -34.00 9.35 16.13
CA ARG A 500 -35.00 9.81 17.11
C ARG A 500 -35.61 8.66 17.92
N ASP A 501 -35.80 7.49 17.30
CA ASP A 501 -36.38 6.31 17.95
C ASP A 501 -35.32 5.46 18.71
N SER A 502 -34.07 5.92 18.81
CA SER A 502 -33.02 5.19 19.55
C SER A 502 -33.28 5.14 21.05
N ASP A 503 -34.07 6.09 21.59
CA ASP A 503 -34.33 6.21 23.02
C ASP A 503 -34.97 4.93 23.61
N GLU A 504 -35.87 4.28 22.86
CA GLU A 504 -36.50 3.01 23.30
C GLU A 504 -35.47 1.88 23.46
N LYS A 505 -34.39 1.88 22.67
CA LYS A 505 -33.30 0.90 22.72
C LYS A 505 -32.23 1.29 23.74
N MET A 506 -32.04 2.58 23.97
CA MET A 506 -31.06 3.11 24.92
C MET A 506 -31.47 2.91 26.38
N ILE A 507 -32.77 2.91 26.69
CA ILE A 507 -33.28 2.65 28.05
C ILE A 507 -32.78 1.31 28.62
N PRO A 508 -33.03 0.14 27.97
CA PRO A 508 -32.57 -1.14 28.51
C PRO A 508 -31.05 -1.29 28.48
N LEU A 509 -30.35 -0.64 27.53
CA LEU A 509 -28.89 -0.61 27.52
C LEU A 509 -28.36 0.13 28.76
N ASN A 510 -28.91 1.32 29.07
CA ASN A 510 -28.47 2.11 30.22
C ASN A 510 -28.72 1.37 31.54
N GLU A 511 -29.86 0.70 31.69
CA GLU A 511 -30.14 -0.15 32.85
C GLU A 511 -29.15 -1.32 32.98
N ALA A 512 -28.78 -1.94 31.86
CA ALA A 512 -27.79 -3.01 31.82
C ALA A 512 -26.37 -2.50 32.15
N ILE A 513 -26.01 -1.30 31.69
CA ILE A 513 -24.75 -0.64 32.05
C ILE A 513 -24.72 -0.40 33.55
N GLU A 514 -25.74 0.26 34.12
CA GLU A 514 -25.79 0.58 35.56
C GLU A 514 -25.71 -0.68 36.43
N SER A 515 -26.42 -1.75 36.05
CA SER A 515 -26.40 -3.03 36.76
C SER A 515 -25.04 -3.74 36.69
N SER A 516 -24.20 -3.39 35.72
CA SER A 516 -22.90 -4.05 35.49
C SER A 516 -21.72 -3.37 36.20
N ILE A 517 -21.87 -2.11 36.65
CA ILE A 517 -20.77 -1.30 37.19
C ILE A 517 -20.09 -1.97 38.39
N LEU A 518 -20.88 -2.43 39.37
CA LEU A 518 -20.36 -3.01 40.62
C LEU A 518 -19.65 -4.36 40.41
N LEU A 519 -19.92 -5.03 39.29
CA LEU A 519 -19.33 -6.34 38.94
C LEU A 519 -18.18 -6.22 37.95
N SER A 520 -18.03 -5.04 37.33
CA SER A 520 -17.01 -4.79 36.30
C SER A 520 -15.65 -4.55 36.96
N LYS A 521 -14.60 -5.07 36.32
CA LYS A 521 -13.23 -4.91 36.79
C LYS A 521 -12.68 -3.54 36.36
N PRO A 522 -11.71 -2.97 37.10
CA PRO A 522 -10.96 -1.81 36.62
C PRO A 522 -10.36 -2.07 35.25
N TYR A 523 -10.40 -1.07 34.38
CA TYR A 523 -9.77 -1.17 33.07
C TYR A 523 -8.26 -1.37 33.23
N ILE A 524 -7.70 -2.38 32.54
CA ILE A 524 -6.27 -2.65 32.53
C ILE A 524 -5.70 -2.04 31.24
N PRO A 525 -4.86 -0.99 31.33
CA PRO A 525 -4.22 -0.41 30.17
C PRO A 525 -3.30 -1.42 29.49
N ASP A 526 -3.45 -1.55 28.19
CA ASP A 526 -2.50 -2.21 27.30
C ASP A 526 -2.02 -1.20 26.25
N ASP A 527 -1.02 -1.58 25.46
CA ASP A 527 -0.50 -0.75 24.36
C ASP A 527 -1.42 -0.77 23.12
N HIS A 528 -2.66 -1.26 23.26
CA HIS A 528 -3.63 -1.47 22.17
C HIS A 528 -4.85 -0.54 22.32
N PHE A 529 -4.78 0.64 21.71
CA PHE A 529 -5.85 1.64 21.72
C PHE A 529 -6.98 1.36 20.72
N ASP A 530 -7.70 0.26 20.94
CA ASP A 530 -8.92 -0.13 20.20
C ASP A 530 -9.88 -1.00 21.05
N ARG A 531 -9.77 -0.94 22.38
CA ARG A 531 -10.63 -1.71 23.30
C ARG A 531 -11.88 -0.92 23.69
N VAL A 532 -13.01 -1.61 23.64
CA VAL A 532 -14.26 -1.12 24.22
C VAL A 532 -14.18 -1.25 25.73
N CYS A 533 -14.67 -0.23 26.43
CA CYS A 533 -14.71 -0.12 27.87
C CYS A 533 -16.04 0.51 28.31
N LEU A 534 -16.27 0.54 29.62
CA LEU A 534 -17.22 1.47 30.21
C LEU A 534 -16.45 2.70 30.70
N VAL A 535 -16.97 3.88 30.39
CA VAL A 535 -16.36 5.15 30.80
C VAL A 535 -17.38 6.03 31.51
N CYS A 536 -16.99 6.61 32.64
CA CYS A 536 -17.81 7.57 33.37
C CYS A 536 -17.58 8.99 32.84
N PHE A 537 -18.65 9.64 32.37
CA PHE A 537 -18.62 11.01 31.90
C PHE A 537 -19.85 11.76 32.40
N SER A 538 -19.64 12.93 33.01
CA SER A 538 -20.73 13.75 33.58
C SER A 538 -21.68 12.95 34.51
N SER A 539 -21.09 12.11 35.36
CA SER A 539 -21.80 11.24 36.32
C SER A 539 -22.72 10.17 35.70
N LYS A 540 -22.48 9.80 34.44
CA LYS A 540 -23.15 8.68 33.76
C LYS A 540 -22.13 7.76 33.10
N TRP A 541 -22.44 6.48 33.01
CA TRP A 541 -21.59 5.50 32.37
C TRP A 541 -22.01 5.24 30.93
N TYR A 542 -21.02 5.15 30.04
CA TYR A 542 -21.22 4.96 28.61
C TYR A 542 -20.34 3.83 28.09
N ARG A 543 -20.73 3.23 26.97
CA ARG A 543 -19.82 2.41 26.17
C ARG A 543 -18.80 3.34 25.50
N GLY A 544 -17.54 3.19 25.86
CA GLY A 544 -16.44 3.96 25.33
C GLY A 544 -15.52 3.09 24.49
N LEU A 545 -14.96 3.63 23.42
CA LEU A 545 -13.83 3.05 22.73
C LEU A 545 -12.59 3.84 23.12
N VAL A 546 -11.61 3.18 23.75
CA VAL A 546 -10.32 3.82 24.03
C VAL A 546 -9.61 4.00 22.70
N ILE A 547 -9.61 5.22 22.20
CA ILE A 547 -9.00 5.56 20.92
C ILE A 547 -7.59 6.08 21.09
N GLY A 548 -7.14 6.41 22.30
CA GLY A 548 -5.75 6.82 22.52
C GLY A 548 -5.47 7.26 23.94
N LYS A 549 -4.31 7.88 24.12
CA LYS A 549 -3.87 8.46 25.38
C LYS A 549 -3.23 9.82 25.12
N VAL A 550 -3.58 10.81 25.93
CA VAL A 550 -2.98 12.15 25.94
C VAL A 550 -2.44 12.35 27.36
N ASP A 551 -1.12 12.47 27.48
CA ASP A 551 -0.42 12.53 28.76
C ASP A 551 -0.77 11.35 29.70
N SER A 552 -1.44 11.62 30.82
CA SER A 552 -1.90 10.61 31.78
C SER A 552 -3.37 10.21 31.63
N GLU A 553 -4.09 10.80 30.68
CA GLU A 553 -5.52 10.57 30.46
C GLU A 553 -5.77 9.79 29.16
N PHE A 554 -6.85 9.01 29.14
CA PHE A 554 -7.29 8.26 27.97
C PHE A 554 -8.23 9.09 27.12
N SER A 555 -7.99 9.13 25.82
CA SER A 555 -8.94 9.66 24.86
C SER A 555 -9.94 8.56 24.52
N VAL A 556 -11.20 8.79 24.85
CA VAL A 556 -12.27 7.79 24.75
C VAL A 556 -13.41 8.33 23.89
N PHE A 557 -13.78 7.59 22.86
CA PHE A 557 -14.92 7.90 22.00
C PHE A 557 -16.19 7.23 22.53
N LEU A 558 -17.22 8.02 22.82
CA LEU A 558 -18.53 7.55 23.30
C LEU A 558 -19.32 6.96 22.14
N LEU A 559 -19.43 5.63 22.11
CA LEU A 559 -19.94 4.86 20.97
C LEU A 559 -21.41 5.12 20.64
N ASP A 560 -22.18 5.60 21.61
CA ASP A 560 -23.63 5.80 21.49
C ASP A 560 -24.03 7.26 21.29
N ILE A 561 -23.07 8.19 21.35
CA ILE A 561 -23.33 9.64 21.30
C ILE A 561 -22.39 10.35 20.31
N GLY A 562 -21.23 9.77 20.00
CA GLY A 562 -20.29 10.33 19.04
C GLY A 562 -19.42 11.47 19.59
N GLN A 563 -19.23 11.50 20.91
CA GLN A 563 -18.39 12.48 21.59
C GLN A 563 -17.06 11.86 22.00
N THR A 564 -15.96 12.56 21.78
CA THR A 564 -14.66 12.19 22.35
C THR A 564 -14.42 12.95 23.65
N ILE A 565 -13.99 12.24 24.68
CA ILE A 565 -13.68 12.80 25.99
C ILE A 565 -12.26 12.40 26.42
N LEU A 566 -11.71 13.17 27.36
CA LEU A 566 -10.54 12.76 28.13
C LEU A 566 -11.04 12.15 29.45
N ALA A 567 -10.51 10.98 29.78
CA ALA A 567 -10.95 10.17 30.92
C ALA A 567 -9.73 9.66 31.70
N SER A 568 -9.74 9.81 33.02
CA SER A 568 -8.71 9.22 33.88
C SER A 568 -8.87 7.70 33.96
N LEU A 569 -7.81 6.97 34.32
CA LEU A 569 -7.88 5.52 34.47
C LEU A 569 -8.97 5.08 35.46
N ASP A 570 -9.18 5.85 36.53
CA ASP A 570 -10.18 5.57 37.57
C ASP A 570 -11.63 5.70 37.08
N SER A 571 -11.83 6.33 35.93
CA SER A 571 -13.13 6.48 35.28
C SER A 571 -13.42 5.38 34.24
N LEU A 572 -12.54 4.38 34.11
CA LEU A 572 -12.65 3.30 33.12
C LEU A 572 -12.84 1.93 33.77
N LEU A 573 -13.79 1.16 33.25
CA LEU A 573 -14.03 -0.24 33.63
C LEU A 573 -14.00 -1.15 32.40
N GLU A 574 -13.64 -2.41 32.60
CA GLU A 574 -13.77 -3.44 31.57
C GLU A 574 -15.25 -3.69 31.25
N ILE A 575 -15.58 -3.78 29.97
CA ILE A 575 -16.93 -4.12 29.50
C ILE A 575 -17.00 -5.63 29.18
N SER A 576 -18.11 -6.28 29.56
CA SER A 576 -18.35 -7.67 29.18
C SER A 576 -18.72 -7.79 27.69
N HIS A 577 -18.43 -8.95 27.09
CA HIS A 577 -18.78 -9.19 25.68
C HIS A 577 -20.30 -9.10 25.42
N SER A 578 -21.12 -9.54 26.37
CA SER A 578 -22.58 -9.44 26.27
C SER A 578 -23.08 -8.00 26.32
N LEU A 579 -22.48 -7.16 27.18
CA LEU A 579 -22.86 -5.74 27.29
C LEU A 579 -22.32 -4.91 26.12
N SER A 580 -21.10 -5.19 25.65
CA SER A 580 -20.52 -4.53 24.48
C SER A 580 -21.40 -4.71 23.24
N ASN A 581 -21.95 -5.91 23.04
CA ASN A 581 -22.77 -6.25 21.87
C ASN A 581 -24.29 -6.27 22.18
N PHE A 582 -24.73 -5.62 23.27
CA PHE A 582 -26.13 -5.63 23.70
C PHE A 582 -27.08 -5.09 22.62
N ILE A 583 -26.69 -3.96 22.02
CA ILE A 583 -27.26 -3.40 20.78
C ILE A 583 -26.11 -2.84 19.93
N PRO A 584 -26.33 -2.58 18.62
CA PRO A 584 -25.36 -1.84 17.81
C PRO A 584 -24.99 -0.50 18.45
N TYR A 585 -23.84 0.06 18.10
CA TYR A 585 -23.46 1.40 18.52
C TYR A 585 -24.34 2.44 17.83
N GLN A 586 -24.86 3.40 18.59
CA GLN A 586 -25.93 4.29 18.13
C GLN A 586 -25.43 5.59 17.49
N ALA A 587 -24.16 5.97 17.67
CA ALA A 587 -23.62 7.19 17.07
C ALA A 587 -23.45 7.03 15.55
N ILE A 588 -24.03 7.96 14.78
CA ILE A 588 -23.90 8.04 13.33
C ILE A 588 -23.11 9.29 13.00
N GLN A 589 -21.96 9.12 12.36
CA GLN A 589 -21.15 10.24 11.86
C GLN A 589 -21.75 10.76 10.54
N CYS A 590 -22.02 12.06 10.45
CA CYS A 590 -22.51 12.74 9.25
C CYS A 590 -21.53 13.82 8.80
#